data_AF-A0A5J5IZY1-F1
#
_entry.id   AF-A0A5J5IZY1-F1
#
_cell.length_a   1.000
_cell.length_b   1.000
_cell.length_c   1.000
_cell.angle_alpha   90.00
_cell.angle_beta   90.00
_cell.angle_gamma   90.00
#
_symmetry.space_group_name_H-M   'P 1'
#
loop_
_entity.id
_entity.type
_entity.pdbx_description
1 polymer ?
#
loop_
_entity_poly.entity_id
_entity_poly.type
_entity_poly.pdbx_seq_one_letter_code
_entity_poly.pdbx_strand_id
1 'polypeptide(L)'
;MLLDDIQSQPGWRPRGEASPDELATLTALVLEGIVEVESGHGFVTGADAMATLGLPLPATGEDTPTGRLSMLALRHAQRLRIAQKHELAARLYFFNRIPRSKAWIAVWPDRRAVLRSLGRGVDLLTGPFSYGESAEGAWAHWRRRGHEPRDADGDFKLYVSAHPTDVADAFGAVARTVRSTPAHALKIGLTAGSLLRPDKLVVYFTSRGDLDDYAARIHRELDGAKVQGVPFSGALDDTGLLSWGFDPPAGVNRAGVFPDRSWRIWLCNRLASAIAETPAGADAIRFALTRAAAAGVDTAHWAPVVSS
;
A
#
# COMPACT_ATOMS: atom_id res chain seq x y z
N MET A 1 17.93 -37.63 -0.66
CA MET A 1 16.89 -38.49 -1.26
C MET A 1 16.75 -38.01 -2.70
N LEU A 2 17.33 -38.78 -3.63
CA LEU A 2 17.57 -38.37 -5.02
C LEU A 2 16.27 -38.36 -5.84
N LEU A 3 16.08 -37.29 -6.61
CA LEU A 3 14.98 -37.07 -7.53
C LEU A 3 15.50 -37.32 -8.95
N ASP A 4 15.48 -38.57 -9.40
CA ASP A 4 15.66 -38.90 -10.83
C ASP A 4 14.26 -39.08 -11.47
N ASP A 5 14.14 -38.65 -12.73
CA ASP A 5 13.01 -38.73 -13.68
C ASP A 5 11.89 -37.67 -13.64
N ILE A 6 12.07 -36.57 -14.39
CA ILE A 6 10.96 -35.78 -14.94
C ILE A 6 11.14 -35.67 -16.46
N GLN A 7 10.33 -36.45 -17.19
CA GLN A 7 10.16 -36.28 -18.64
C GLN A 7 9.06 -35.23 -18.92
N SER A 8 9.47 -34.12 -19.54
CA SER A 8 8.80 -33.41 -20.64
C SER A 8 7.28 -33.15 -20.55
N GLN A 9 6.80 -32.42 -19.55
CA GLN A 9 5.56 -31.64 -19.71
C GLN A 9 5.81 -30.17 -19.34
N PRO A 10 5.31 -29.20 -20.13
CA PRO A 10 5.39 -27.80 -19.76
C PRO A 10 4.44 -27.53 -18.57
N GLY A 11 5.03 -27.14 -17.44
CA GLY A 11 4.34 -26.86 -16.19
C GLY A 11 4.94 -27.68 -15.05
N TRP A 12 5.58 -26.99 -14.10
CA TRP A 12 6.05 -27.62 -12.87
C TRP A 12 4.87 -28.16 -12.05
N ARG A 13 4.96 -29.41 -11.63
CA ARG A 13 4.09 -30.02 -10.60
C ARG A 13 4.97 -30.68 -9.54
N PRO A 14 4.72 -30.46 -8.24
CA PRO A 14 5.35 -31.24 -7.19
C PRO A 14 5.11 -32.73 -7.42
N ARG A 15 6.07 -33.57 -7.03
CA ARG A 15 5.82 -35.01 -6.94
C ARG A 15 4.90 -35.27 -5.74
N GLY A 16 3.61 -35.45 -6.00
CA GLY A 16 2.56 -35.70 -5.00
C GLY A 16 1.37 -34.76 -5.14
N GLU A 17 0.28 -35.07 -4.44
CA GLU A 17 -0.88 -34.17 -4.32
C GLU A 17 -0.55 -33.05 -3.32
N ALA A 18 0.15 -32.00 -3.78
CA ALA A 18 0.29 -30.78 -3.00
C ALA A 18 -1.03 -30.00 -3.04
N SER A 19 -1.45 -29.51 -1.88
CA SER A 19 -2.57 -28.58 -1.79
C SER A 19 -2.26 -27.25 -2.50
N PRO A 20 -3.28 -26.47 -2.90
CA PRO A 20 -3.08 -25.14 -3.47
C PRO A 20 -2.23 -24.21 -2.58
N ASP A 21 -2.37 -24.30 -1.25
CA ASP A 21 -1.63 -23.46 -0.29
C ASP A 21 -0.16 -23.85 -0.20
N GLU A 22 0.14 -25.15 -0.24
CA GLU A 22 1.52 -25.65 -0.31
C GLU A 22 2.20 -25.23 -1.61
N LEU A 23 1.48 -25.31 -2.74
CA LEU A 23 1.96 -24.84 -4.03
C LEU A 23 2.25 -23.34 -4.02
N ALA A 24 1.36 -22.53 -3.44
CA ALA A 24 1.56 -21.10 -3.30
C ALA A 24 2.78 -20.78 -2.42
N THR A 25 2.94 -21.50 -1.31
CA THR A 25 4.09 -21.37 -0.40
C THR A 25 5.39 -21.72 -1.09
N LEU A 26 5.46 -22.88 -1.77
CA LEU A 26 6.65 -23.30 -2.52
C LEU A 26 7.00 -22.30 -3.63
N THR A 27 5.98 -21.81 -4.36
CA THR A 27 6.15 -20.77 -5.38
C THR A 27 6.77 -19.51 -4.79
N ALA A 28 6.25 -19.04 -3.64
CA ALA A 28 6.81 -17.87 -2.95
C ALA A 28 8.28 -18.10 -2.57
N LEU A 29 8.62 -19.28 -2.00
CA LEU A 29 10.00 -19.61 -1.62
C LEU A 29 10.96 -19.66 -2.82
N VAL A 30 10.52 -20.18 -3.97
CA VAL A 30 11.32 -20.16 -5.19
C VAL A 30 11.51 -18.73 -5.70
N LEU A 31 10.45 -17.92 -5.74
CA LEU A 31 10.55 -16.54 -6.20
C LEU A 31 11.35 -15.64 -5.24
N GLU A 32 11.46 -16.01 -3.97
CA GLU A 32 12.30 -15.33 -2.97
C GLU A 32 13.78 -15.73 -3.02
N GLY A 33 14.16 -16.71 -3.85
CA GLY A 33 15.55 -17.16 -3.91
C GLY A 33 15.93 -18.15 -2.79
N ILE A 34 14.95 -18.68 -2.05
CA ILE A 34 15.18 -19.57 -0.90
C ILE A 34 15.28 -21.03 -1.36
N VAL A 35 14.45 -21.41 -2.33
CA VAL A 35 14.40 -22.76 -2.91
C VAL A 35 14.68 -22.67 -4.41
N GLU A 36 15.29 -23.70 -4.96
CA GLU A 36 15.52 -23.82 -6.40
C GLU A 36 14.56 -24.85 -7.02
N VAL A 37 14.21 -24.65 -8.28
CA VAL A 37 13.44 -25.58 -9.09
C VAL A 37 14.31 -26.10 -10.22
N GLU A 38 14.25 -27.40 -10.48
CA GLU A 38 14.94 -28.02 -11.60
C GLU A 38 14.30 -27.59 -12.93
N SER A 39 15.15 -27.21 -13.88
CA SER A 39 14.82 -26.89 -15.26
C SER A 39 15.64 -27.77 -16.21
N GLY A 40 15.35 -27.74 -17.51
CA GLY A 40 16.15 -28.46 -18.51
C GLY A 40 17.63 -28.01 -18.60
N HIS A 41 18.02 -26.94 -17.91
CA HIS A 41 19.38 -26.40 -17.88
C HIS A 41 20.00 -26.39 -16.47
N GLY A 42 19.42 -27.11 -15.51
CA GLY A 42 19.85 -27.14 -14.12
C GLY A 42 18.87 -26.44 -13.18
N PHE A 43 19.32 -26.12 -11.97
CA PHE A 43 18.49 -25.50 -10.94
C PHE A 43 18.39 -23.98 -11.14
N VAL A 44 17.18 -23.44 -11.04
CA VAL A 44 16.88 -22.01 -11.18
C VAL A 44 16.04 -21.50 -10.01
N THR A 45 16.16 -20.21 -9.70
CA THR A 45 15.41 -19.55 -8.62
C THR A 45 15.12 -18.08 -8.96
N GLY A 46 14.30 -17.40 -8.14
CA GLY A 46 13.99 -15.99 -8.30
C GLY A 46 13.36 -15.67 -9.66
N ALA A 47 13.88 -14.64 -10.34
CA ALA A 47 13.37 -14.19 -11.63
C ALA A 47 13.58 -15.24 -12.75
N ASP A 48 14.68 -15.99 -12.68
CA ASP A 48 15.01 -17.00 -13.70
C ASP A 48 14.05 -18.20 -13.65
N ALA A 49 13.45 -18.48 -12.48
CA ALA A 49 12.47 -19.55 -12.32
C ALA A 49 11.10 -19.23 -12.91
N MET A 50 10.79 -17.98 -13.27
CA MET A 50 9.46 -17.58 -13.75
C MET A 50 8.98 -18.38 -14.96
N ALA A 51 9.87 -18.63 -15.92
CA ALA A 51 9.54 -19.39 -17.13
C ALA A 51 9.26 -20.86 -16.81
N THR A 52 10.09 -21.46 -15.94
CA THR A 52 9.95 -22.86 -15.49
C THR A 52 8.66 -23.10 -14.72
N LEU A 53 8.27 -22.15 -13.87
CA LEU A 53 7.05 -22.26 -13.07
C LEU A 53 5.77 -22.06 -13.90
N GLY A 54 5.86 -21.53 -15.12
CA GLY A 54 4.69 -21.35 -16.00
C GLY A 54 3.61 -20.44 -15.41
N LEU A 55 3.99 -19.51 -14.53
CA LEU A 55 3.04 -18.70 -13.78
C LEU A 55 2.25 -17.76 -14.72
N PRO A 56 0.93 -17.64 -14.51
CA PRO A 56 0.10 -16.73 -15.29
C PRO A 56 0.58 -15.30 -15.12
N LEU A 57 0.29 -14.47 -16.13
CA LEU A 57 0.52 -13.03 -16.01
C LEU A 57 -0.38 -12.46 -14.91
N PRO A 58 0.18 -11.75 -13.92
CA PRO A 58 -0.64 -11.09 -12.90
C PRO A 58 -1.49 -10.00 -13.55
N ALA A 59 -2.74 -9.89 -13.11
CA ALA A 59 -3.57 -8.74 -13.43
C ALA A 59 -2.95 -7.46 -12.82
N THR A 60 -3.03 -6.34 -13.53
CA THR A 60 -2.33 -5.09 -13.17
C THR A 60 -3.21 -4.03 -12.53
N GLY A 61 -4.54 -4.23 -12.55
CA GLY A 61 -5.51 -3.34 -11.92
C GLY A 61 -5.69 -1.99 -12.61
N GLU A 62 -5.21 -1.84 -13.86
CA GLU A 62 -5.27 -0.58 -14.62
C GLU A 62 -6.70 -0.10 -14.94
N ASP A 63 -7.72 -0.93 -14.66
CA ASP A 63 -9.12 -0.55 -14.79
C ASP A 63 -9.56 0.48 -13.73
N THR A 64 -8.87 0.51 -12.58
CA THR A 64 -9.15 1.47 -11.49
C THR A 64 -8.21 2.69 -11.54
N PRO A 65 -8.63 3.88 -11.06
CA PRO A 65 -7.74 5.05 -10.99
C PRO A 65 -6.48 4.81 -10.15
N THR A 66 -6.61 4.18 -8.98
CA THR A 66 -5.46 3.90 -8.11
C THR A 66 -4.55 2.83 -8.71
N GLY A 67 -5.09 1.82 -9.39
CA GLY A 67 -4.29 0.82 -10.08
C GLY A 67 -3.49 1.38 -11.26
N ARG A 68 -4.08 2.30 -12.05
CA ARG A 68 -3.31 3.07 -13.06
C ARG A 68 -2.13 3.81 -12.43
N LEU A 69 -2.34 4.47 -11.28
CA LEU A 69 -1.27 5.15 -10.56
C LEU A 69 -0.19 4.18 -10.05
N SER A 70 -0.57 3.01 -9.55
CA SER A 70 0.37 1.94 -9.14
C SER A 70 1.24 1.48 -10.31
N MET A 71 0.63 1.26 -11.47
CA MET A 71 1.36 0.83 -12.68
C MET A 71 2.26 1.92 -13.23
N LEU A 72 1.82 3.18 -13.22
CA LEU A 72 2.68 4.33 -13.54
C LEU A 72 3.87 4.43 -12.59
N ALA A 73 3.68 4.17 -11.30
CA ALA A 73 4.76 4.16 -10.31
C ALA A 73 5.79 3.06 -10.60
N LEU A 74 5.35 1.84 -10.94
CA LEU A 74 6.23 0.73 -11.31
C LEU A 74 7.02 1.03 -12.60
N ARG A 75 6.35 1.51 -13.65
CA ARG A 75 7.01 1.92 -14.90
C ARG A 75 7.98 3.08 -14.68
N HIS A 76 7.68 4.01 -13.78
CA HIS A 76 8.61 5.07 -13.39
C HIS A 76 9.83 4.49 -12.66
N ALA A 77 9.62 3.66 -11.65
CA ALA A 77 10.67 3.01 -10.87
C ALA A 77 11.64 2.21 -11.75
N GLN A 78 11.14 1.40 -12.68
CA GLN A 78 11.97 0.64 -13.62
C GLN A 78 12.86 1.57 -14.49
N ARG A 79 12.32 2.71 -14.95
CA ARG A 79 13.07 3.69 -15.75
C ARG A 79 14.18 4.40 -14.99
N LEU A 80 14.05 4.55 -13.67
CA LEU A 80 15.08 5.20 -12.85
C LEU A 80 16.36 4.37 -12.74
N ARG A 81 16.30 3.04 -12.97
CA ARG A 81 17.45 2.12 -12.88
C ARG A 81 18.22 2.24 -11.57
N ILE A 82 17.50 2.51 -10.47
CA ILE A 82 18.09 2.60 -9.13
C ILE A 82 18.33 1.17 -8.64
N ALA A 83 19.60 0.80 -8.45
CA ALA A 83 19.98 -0.50 -7.91
C ALA A 83 19.66 -0.62 -6.41
N GLN A 84 19.67 0.51 -5.70
CA GLN A 84 19.49 0.51 -4.25
C GLN A 84 18.02 0.36 -3.86
N LYS A 85 17.68 -0.80 -3.29
CA LYS A 85 16.31 -1.17 -2.86
C LYS A 85 15.64 -0.10 -2.00
N HIS A 86 16.40 0.50 -1.07
CA HIS A 86 15.90 1.53 -0.17
C HIS A 86 15.46 2.80 -0.89
N GLU A 87 16.28 3.28 -1.82
CA GLU A 87 15.94 4.46 -2.59
C GLU A 87 14.77 4.16 -3.51
N LEU A 88 14.75 2.98 -4.16
CA LEU A 88 13.66 2.57 -5.03
C LEU A 88 12.32 2.45 -4.27
N ALA A 89 12.32 1.85 -3.09
CA ALA A 89 11.14 1.77 -2.22
C ALA A 89 10.63 3.17 -1.84
N ALA A 90 11.54 4.10 -1.53
CA ALA A 90 11.17 5.49 -1.24
C ALA A 90 10.54 6.19 -2.46
N ARG A 91 11.05 5.94 -3.68
CA ARG A 91 10.46 6.48 -4.93
C ARG A 91 9.06 5.94 -5.17
N LEU A 92 8.84 4.64 -4.98
CA LEU A 92 7.52 4.02 -5.09
C LEU A 92 6.55 4.57 -4.04
N TYR A 93 6.96 4.63 -2.78
CA TYR A 93 6.11 5.06 -1.67
C TYR A 93 5.67 6.53 -1.79
N PHE A 94 6.58 7.40 -2.23
CA PHE A 94 6.30 8.82 -2.44
C PHE A 94 5.86 9.16 -3.88
N PHE A 95 5.62 8.16 -4.73
CA PHE A 95 5.05 8.39 -6.04
C PHE A 95 3.72 9.14 -5.93
N ASN A 96 3.43 9.96 -6.93
CA ASN A 96 2.28 10.86 -6.96
C ASN A 96 2.26 11.95 -5.88
N ARG A 97 3.36 12.20 -5.15
CA ARG A 97 3.51 13.40 -4.32
C ARG A 97 3.55 14.65 -5.19
N ILE A 98 2.78 15.67 -4.82
CA ILE A 98 2.81 16.97 -5.49
C ILE A 98 4.14 17.69 -5.17
N PRO A 99 4.84 18.27 -6.15
CA PRO A 99 6.09 18.98 -5.91
C PRO A 99 5.93 20.10 -4.87
N ARG A 100 6.87 20.16 -3.92
CA ARG A 100 6.90 21.20 -2.90
C ARG A 100 7.39 22.51 -3.51
N SER A 101 6.46 23.34 -3.94
CA SER A 101 6.72 24.68 -4.50
C SER A 101 6.75 25.77 -3.41
N LYS A 102 7.28 26.95 -3.76
CA LYS A 102 7.22 28.13 -2.88
C LYS A 102 5.78 28.53 -2.55
N ALA A 103 4.84 28.35 -3.47
CA ALA A 103 3.42 28.62 -3.24
C ALA A 103 2.86 27.74 -2.12
N TRP A 104 3.12 26.43 -2.14
CA TRP A 104 2.67 25.54 -1.06
C TRP A 104 3.32 25.82 0.29
N ILE A 105 4.59 26.23 0.29
CA ILE A 105 5.28 26.67 1.51
C ILE A 105 4.65 27.96 2.06
N ALA A 106 4.22 28.89 1.19
CA ALA A 106 3.56 30.12 1.61
C ALA A 106 2.16 29.87 2.20
N VAL A 107 1.42 28.87 1.69
CA VAL A 107 0.12 28.47 2.26
C VAL A 107 0.30 27.82 3.65
N TRP A 108 1.31 26.96 3.80
CA TRP A 108 1.59 26.24 5.05
C TRP A 108 3.04 26.42 5.51
N PRO A 109 3.40 27.63 5.98
CA PRO A 109 4.76 27.94 6.39
C PRO A 109 5.19 27.17 7.65
N ASP A 110 4.24 26.83 8.51
CA ASP A 110 4.46 26.13 9.76
C ASP A 110 3.25 25.26 10.16
N ARG A 111 3.42 24.49 11.25
CA ARG A 111 2.39 23.59 11.79
C ARG A 111 1.13 24.33 12.24
N ARG A 112 1.28 25.54 12.79
CA ARG A 112 0.14 26.34 13.26
C ARG A 112 -0.71 26.81 12.08
N ALA A 113 -0.09 27.15 10.95
CA ALA A 113 -0.79 27.49 9.71
C ALA A 113 -1.58 26.29 9.17
N VAL A 114 -1.02 25.08 9.22
CA VAL A 114 -1.76 23.86 8.88
C VAL A 114 -2.98 23.68 9.78
N LEU A 115 -2.81 23.68 11.10
CA LEU A 115 -3.93 23.50 12.04
C LEU A 115 -5.02 24.56 11.87
N ARG A 116 -4.64 25.83 11.65
CA ARG A 116 -5.60 26.90 11.34
C ARG A 116 -6.37 26.62 10.05
N SER A 117 -5.70 26.12 9.00
CA SER A 117 -6.36 25.79 7.74
C SER A 117 -7.35 24.61 7.87
N LEU A 118 -7.10 23.67 8.77
CA LEU A 118 -8.03 22.57 9.07
C LEU A 118 -9.27 23.05 9.86
N GLY A 119 -9.16 24.21 10.52
CA GLY A 119 -10.26 24.94 11.13
C GLY A 119 -11.09 24.11 12.10
N ARG A 120 -12.42 24.25 12.01
CA ARG A 120 -13.40 23.59 12.88
C ARG A 120 -13.33 22.06 12.87
N GLY A 121 -12.69 21.45 11.87
CA GLY A 121 -12.45 20.01 11.84
C GLY A 121 -11.69 19.54 13.09
N VAL A 122 -10.73 20.33 13.57
CA VAL A 122 -9.94 19.99 14.77
C VAL A 122 -10.82 20.04 16.03
N ASP A 123 -11.68 21.05 16.13
CA ASP A 123 -12.57 21.24 17.29
C ASP A 123 -13.55 20.07 17.43
N LEU A 124 -14.05 19.53 16.31
CA LEU A 124 -14.98 18.40 16.28
C LEU A 124 -14.40 17.11 16.88
N LEU A 125 -13.07 16.96 16.87
CA LEU A 125 -12.39 15.79 17.44
C LEU A 125 -12.13 15.93 18.94
N THR A 126 -12.30 17.14 19.50
CA THR A 126 -12.09 17.42 20.92
C THR A 126 -13.15 16.73 21.76
N GLY A 127 -12.71 15.95 22.75
CA GLY A 127 -13.59 15.16 23.62
C GLY A 127 -13.47 13.67 23.35
N PRO A 128 -14.04 13.14 22.25
CA PRO A 128 -14.02 11.70 21.96
C PRO A 128 -12.63 11.18 21.57
N PHE A 129 -11.72 12.05 21.14
CA PHE A 129 -10.35 11.68 20.79
C PHE A 129 -9.30 12.37 21.67
N SER A 130 -8.13 11.75 21.80
CA SER A 130 -6.89 12.35 22.28
C SER A 130 -6.04 12.78 21.09
N TYR A 131 -5.49 13.99 21.16
CA TYR A 131 -4.58 14.54 20.15
C TYR A 131 -3.13 14.15 20.46
N GLY A 132 -2.36 13.88 19.41
CA GLY A 132 -0.92 13.76 19.48
C GLY A 132 -0.24 14.14 18.17
N GLU A 133 1.08 14.34 18.23
CA GLU A 133 1.94 14.58 17.07
C GLU A 133 2.99 13.48 16.95
N SER A 134 3.45 13.18 15.74
CA SER A 134 4.63 12.30 15.58
C SER A 134 5.87 12.96 16.19
N ALA A 135 6.90 12.18 16.53
CA ALA A 135 8.13 12.71 17.14
C ALA A 135 8.82 13.76 16.25
N GLU A 136 8.76 13.58 14.93
CA GLU A 136 9.28 14.52 13.93
C GLU A 136 8.31 15.69 13.67
N GLY A 137 7.09 15.59 14.22
CA GLY A 137 5.97 16.52 14.06
C GLY A 137 5.56 16.76 12.62
N ALA A 138 5.68 15.73 11.78
CA ALA A 138 5.18 15.74 10.41
C ALA A 138 3.70 15.37 10.32
N TRP A 139 3.14 14.80 11.40
CA TRP A 139 1.78 14.27 11.44
C TRP A 139 1.08 14.68 12.73
N ALA A 140 -0.19 15.07 12.60
CA ALA A 140 -1.15 15.09 13.70
C ALA A 140 -1.95 13.79 13.66
N HIS A 141 -2.28 13.26 14.84
CA HIS A 141 -3.12 12.08 14.98
C HIS A 141 -4.12 12.26 16.12
N TRP A 142 -5.30 11.70 15.94
CA TRP A 142 -6.34 11.62 16.93
C TRP A 142 -6.68 10.15 17.17
N ARG A 143 -6.68 9.72 18.43
CA ARG A 143 -7.03 8.36 18.83
C ARG A 143 -8.26 8.39 19.72
N ARG A 144 -9.21 7.50 19.47
CA ARG A 144 -10.45 7.42 20.26
C ARG A 144 -10.10 7.07 21.69
N ARG A 145 -10.62 7.83 22.65
CA ARG A 145 -10.40 7.56 24.07
C ARG A 145 -11.08 6.24 24.44
N GLY A 146 -10.39 5.43 25.25
CA GLY A 146 -10.89 4.13 25.68
C GLY A 146 -10.84 3.03 24.62
N HIS A 147 -10.23 3.29 23.44
CA HIS A 147 -9.92 2.23 22.48
C HIS A 147 -8.55 1.63 22.81
N GLU A 148 -8.52 0.37 23.22
CA GLU A 148 -7.30 -0.40 23.40
C GLU A 148 -6.82 -0.96 22.05
N PRO A 149 -5.52 -0.85 21.71
CA PRO A 149 -4.96 -1.49 20.52
C PRO A 149 -5.20 -3.00 20.54
N ARG A 150 -5.50 -3.59 19.38
CA ARG A 150 -5.42 -5.05 19.21
C ARG A 150 -3.99 -5.40 18.81
N ASP A 151 -3.36 -6.31 19.56
CA ASP A 151 -1.93 -6.62 19.38
C ASP A 151 -1.63 -7.47 18.13
N ALA A 152 -2.62 -8.07 17.47
CA ALA A 152 -2.38 -9.12 16.46
C ALA A 152 -2.87 -8.83 15.03
N ASP A 153 -4.02 -8.18 14.83
CA ASP A 153 -4.77 -8.34 13.58
C ASP A 153 -4.52 -7.25 12.52
N GLY A 154 -3.62 -6.29 12.74
CA GLY A 154 -3.45 -5.15 11.82
C GLY A 154 -4.68 -4.23 11.77
N ASP A 155 -4.55 -3.07 11.13
CA ASP A 155 -5.62 -2.09 10.99
C ASP A 155 -6.06 -1.94 9.53
N PHE A 156 -7.37 -1.84 9.33
CA PHE A 156 -7.93 -1.34 8.07
C PHE A 156 -7.74 0.17 7.99
N LYS A 157 -7.22 0.63 6.85
CA LYS A 157 -6.94 2.03 6.56
C LYS A 157 -7.79 2.51 5.42
N LEU A 158 -8.51 3.60 5.64
CA LEU A 158 -9.12 4.40 4.60
C LEU A 158 -8.20 5.59 4.29
N TYR A 159 -7.79 5.71 3.05
CA TYR A 159 -7.09 6.88 2.52
C TYR A 159 -8.10 7.84 1.90
N VAL A 160 -8.01 9.11 2.27
CA VAL A 160 -8.79 10.20 1.66
C VAL A 160 -7.82 11.11 0.92
N SER A 161 -7.76 10.95 -0.41
CA SER A 161 -6.70 11.53 -1.25
C SER A 161 -7.15 12.78 -2.01
N ALA A 162 -7.78 13.72 -1.29
CA ALA A 162 -8.14 15.01 -1.86
C ALA A 162 -6.89 15.80 -2.29
N HIS A 163 -7.00 16.58 -3.36
CA HIS A 163 -5.97 17.52 -3.78
C HIS A 163 -5.69 18.53 -2.65
N PRO A 164 -4.45 19.03 -2.47
CA PRO A 164 -4.13 19.91 -1.34
C PRO A 164 -4.95 21.21 -1.28
N THR A 165 -5.54 21.67 -2.40
CA THR A 165 -6.48 22.81 -2.38
C THR A 165 -7.76 22.53 -1.60
N ASP A 166 -8.16 21.26 -1.50
CA ASP A 166 -9.47 20.84 -0.99
C ASP A 166 -9.30 20.06 0.33
N VAL A 167 -8.07 20.01 0.88
CA VAL A 167 -7.74 19.18 2.04
C VAL A 167 -8.43 19.64 3.33
N ALA A 168 -8.68 20.94 3.48
CA ALA A 168 -9.36 21.49 4.64
C ALA A 168 -10.82 21.05 4.69
N ASP A 169 -11.53 21.15 3.55
CA ASP A 169 -12.92 20.73 3.42
C ASP A 169 -13.04 19.21 3.58
N ALA A 170 -12.12 18.45 2.96
CA ALA A 170 -12.07 17.01 3.11
C ALA A 170 -11.84 16.57 4.56
N PHE A 171 -10.94 17.24 5.27
CA PHE A 171 -10.72 16.99 6.70
C PHE A 171 -11.96 17.33 7.53
N GLY A 172 -12.65 18.43 7.22
CA GLY A 172 -13.89 18.81 7.89
C GLY A 172 -14.98 17.75 7.76
N ALA A 173 -15.19 17.18 6.57
CA ALA A 173 -16.13 16.09 6.34
C ALA A 173 -15.75 14.81 7.08
N VAL A 174 -14.47 14.44 7.02
CA VAL A 174 -13.92 13.30 7.76
C VAL A 174 -14.14 13.46 9.27
N ALA A 175 -13.81 14.63 9.82
CA ALA A 175 -13.91 14.92 11.25
C ALA A 175 -15.36 14.97 11.75
N ARG A 176 -16.32 15.45 10.94
CA ARG A 176 -17.76 15.36 11.30
C ARG A 176 -18.22 13.92 11.37
N THR A 177 -17.91 13.14 10.34
CA THR A 177 -18.42 11.77 10.19
C THR A 177 -17.85 10.84 11.25
N VAL A 178 -16.54 10.95 11.54
CA VAL A 178 -15.80 10.01 12.41
C VAL A 178 -16.31 9.96 13.86
N ARG A 179 -16.95 11.04 14.33
CA ARG A 179 -17.53 11.10 15.68
C ARG A 179 -18.62 10.07 15.89
N SER A 180 -19.34 9.73 14.82
CA SER A 180 -20.52 8.86 14.83
C SER A 180 -20.24 7.45 14.32
N THR A 181 -18.96 7.08 14.15
CA THR A 181 -18.57 5.77 13.61
C THR A 181 -17.59 5.03 14.52
N PRO A 182 -17.38 3.71 14.31
CA PRO A 182 -16.42 2.92 15.07
C PRO A 182 -14.94 3.21 14.77
N ALA A 183 -14.63 4.12 13.84
CA ALA A 183 -13.26 4.53 13.54
C ALA A 183 -12.48 4.87 14.83
N HIS A 184 -11.34 4.24 15.03
CA HIS A 184 -10.61 4.33 16.29
C HIS A 184 -9.45 5.34 16.23
N ALA A 185 -8.99 5.70 15.04
CA ALA A 185 -7.99 6.75 14.87
C ALA A 185 -8.13 7.45 13.53
N LEU A 186 -7.55 8.65 13.44
CA LEU A 186 -7.27 9.31 12.18
C LEU A 186 -5.96 10.09 12.26
N LYS A 187 -5.33 10.31 11.12
CA LYS A 187 -4.12 11.14 11.01
C LYS A 187 -4.19 12.07 9.83
N ILE A 188 -3.52 13.22 9.95
CA ILE A 188 -3.31 14.15 8.84
C ILE A 188 -1.89 14.71 8.84
N GLY A 189 -1.38 15.06 7.66
CA GLY A 189 -0.12 15.78 7.52
C GLY A 189 -0.16 17.12 8.25
N LEU A 190 0.93 17.46 8.95
CA LEU A 190 1.07 18.67 9.78
C LEU A 190 2.08 19.68 9.21
N THR A 191 2.54 19.44 7.98
CA THR A 191 3.52 20.28 7.28
C THR A 191 3.17 20.37 5.80
N ALA A 192 3.66 21.40 5.10
CA ALA A 192 3.51 21.46 3.64
C ALA A 192 3.98 20.16 2.96
N GLY A 193 5.13 19.60 3.36
CA GLY A 193 5.65 18.36 2.78
C GLY A 193 4.75 17.13 2.99
N SER A 194 4.09 17.03 4.14
CA SER A 194 3.20 15.90 4.45
C SER A 194 1.82 16.06 3.79
N LEU A 195 1.28 17.28 3.67
CA LEU A 195 0.02 17.57 2.98
C LEU A 195 0.09 17.44 1.45
N LEU A 196 1.29 17.39 0.87
CA LEU A 196 1.48 17.14 -0.56
C LEU A 196 1.60 15.65 -0.91
N ARG A 197 1.65 14.77 0.10
CA ARG A 197 1.67 13.31 -0.11
C ARG A 197 0.28 12.81 -0.50
N PRO A 198 0.16 11.76 -1.31
CA PRO A 198 -1.14 11.21 -1.65
C PRO A 198 -1.89 10.63 -0.44
N ASP A 199 -1.17 10.11 0.56
CA ASP A 199 -1.71 9.49 1.79
C ASP A 199 -1.73 10.45 2.99
N LYS A 200 -2.00 11.73 2.74
CA LYS A 200 -1.95 12.81 3.74
C LYS A 200 -3.04 12.72 4.81
N LEU A 201 -4.16 12.05 4.54
CA LEU A 201 -5.32 11.93 5.44
C LEU A 201 -5.75 10.46 5.46
N VAL A 202 -5.74 9.86 6.64
CA VAL A 202 -6.04 8.42 6.82
C VAL A 202 -6.93 8.22 8.04
N VAL A 203 -7.93 7.36 7.91
CA VAL A 203 -8.83 6.92 8.99
C VAL A 203 -8.64 5.43 9.23
N TYR A 204 -8.68 5.00 10.48
CA TYR A 204 -8.34 3.64 10.91
C TYR A 204 -9.54 2.93 11.51
N PHE A 205 -9.69 1.66 11.15
CA PHE A 205 -10.79 0.78 11.54
C PHE A 205 -10.25 -0.59 11.92
N THR A 206 -10.97 -1.28 12.81
CA THR A 206 -10.69 -2.67 13.19
C THR A 206 -11.42 -3.67 12.29
N SER A 207 -12.46 -3.24 11.58
CA SER A 207 -13.25 -4.08 10.68
C SER A 207 -13.34 -3.47 9.29
N ARG A 208 -13.48 -4.35 8.29
CA ARG A 208 -13.69 -3.91 6.91
C ARG A 208 -15.08 -3.29 6.70
N GLY A 209 -16.11 -3.87 7.32
CA GLY A 209 -17.49 -3.37 7.20
C GLY A 209 -17.64 -1.93 7.71
N ASP A 210 -17.03 -1.60 8.85
CA ASP A 210 -17.07 -0.22 9.38
C ASP A 210 -16.36 0.78 8.46
N LEU A 211 -15.29 0.34 7.79
CA LEU A 211 -14.57 1.15 6.80
C LEU A 211 -15.46 1.41 5.59
N ASP A 212 -16.11 0.37 5.04
CA ASP A 212 -16.96 0.49 3.85
C ASP A 212 -18.20 1.37 4.15
N ASP A 213 -18.85 1.18 5.29
CA ASP A 213 -19.97 2.02 5.75
C ASP A 213 -19.56 3.49 5.92
N TYR A 214 -18.36 3.74 6.47
CA TYR A 214 -17.83 5.07 6.60
C TYR A 214 -17.50 5.70 5.24
N ALA A 215 -16.85 4.94 4.35
CA ALA A 215 -16.49 5.39 3.01
C ALA A 215 -17.73 5.82 2.21
N ALA A 216 -18.81 5.02 2.25
CA ALA A 216 -20.07 5.35 1.59
C ALA A 216 -20.71 6.65 2.11
N ARG A 217 -20.53 6.97 3.40
CA ARG A 217 -21.01 8.23 4.00
C ARG A 217 -20.19 9.42 3.52
N ILE A 218 -18.86 9.34 3.63
CA ILE A 218 -18.00 10.47 3.28
C ILE A 218 -17.92 10.71 1.77
N HIS A 219 -18.08 9.68 0.94
CA HIS A 219 -18.05 9.82 -0.53
C HIS A 219 -19.04 10.90 -1.01
N ARG A 220 -20.25 10.91 -0.44
CA ARG A 220 -21.28 11.91 -0.77
C ARG A 220 -20.93 13.32 -0.27
N GLU A 221 -20.26 13.44 0.88
CA GLU A 221 -19.83 14.74 1.41
C GLU A 221 -18.66 15.35 0.64
N LEU A 222 -17.91 14.53 -0.10
CA LEU A 222 -16.72 14.94 -0.85
C LEU A 222 -16.97 15.03 -2.36
N ASP A 223 -18.23 15.01 -2.79
CA ASP A 223 -18.57 15.14 -4.20
C ASP A 223 -17.99 16.44 -4.78
N GLY A 224 -17.36 16.33 -5.96
CA GLY A 224 -16.67 17.43 -6.62
C GLY A 224 -15.28 17.78 -6.06
N ALA A 225 -14.80 17.12 -5.00
CA ALA A 225 -13.43 17.33 -4.52
C ALA A 225 -12.41 16.90 -5.57
N LYS A 226 -11.38 17.72 -5.80
CA LYS A 226 -10.28 17.36 -6.69
C LYS A 226 -9.49 16.20 -6.09
N VAL A 227 -9.09 15.26 -6.95
CA VAL A 227 -8.42 14.03 -6.53
C VAL A 227 -6.92 14.10 -6.77
N GLN A 228 -6.13 13.57 -5.83
CA GLN A 228 -4.73 13.25 -6.03
C GLN A 228 -4.55 11.75 -6.31
N GLY A 229 -5.12 10.89 -5.47
CA GLY A 229 -5.09 9.43 -5.61
C GLY A 229 -3.86 8.78 -4.96
N VAL A 230 -4.07 7.59 -4.37
CA VAL A 230 -3.01 6.85 -3.64
C VAL A 230 -2.56 5.61 -4.43
N PRO A 231 -1.32 5.59 -4.94
CA PRO A 231 -0.76 4.37 -5.54
C PRO A 231 -0.64 3.25 -4.50
N PHE A 232 -0.76 2.00 -4.95
CA PHE A 232 -0.63 0.79 -4.15
C PHE A 232 -1.69 0.69 -3.04
N SER A 233 -2.95 0.99 -3.39
CA SER A 233 -4.11 0.86 -2.51
C SER A 233 -5.34 0.46 -3.32
N GLY A 234 -6.27 -0.25 -2.68
CA GLY A 234 -7.48 -0.71 -3.34
C GLY A 234 -8.51 0.39 -3.48
N ALA A 235 -9.03 0.57 -4.68
CA ALA A 235 -10.04 1.59 -4.94
C ALA A 235 -11.34 1.28 -4.17
N LEU A 236 -11.99 2.33 -3.64
CA LEU A 236 -13.35 2.27 -3.09
C LEU A 236 -14.36 3.07 -3.93
N ASP A 237 -13.85 3.87 -4.87
CA ASP A 237 -14.65 4.65 -5.80
C ASP A 237 -13.97 4.67 -7.19
N ASP A 238 -14.68 5.21 -8.17
CA ASP A 238 -14.26 5.33 -9.56
C ASP A 238 -13.39 6.57 -9.85
N THR A 239 -13.15 7.42 -8.85
CA THR A 239 -12.37 8.65 -8.97
C THR A 239 -10.93 8.50 -8.46
N GLY A 240 -10.70 7.58 -7.52
CA GLY A 240 -9.47 7.44 -6.75
C GLY A 240 -9.38 8.36 -5.52
N LEU A 241 -10.48 9.02 -5.14
CA LEU A 241 -10.53 9.88 -3.95
C LEU A 241 -10.43 9.05 -2.68
N LEU A 242 -11.19 7.96 -2.62
CA LEU A 242 -11.21 7.00 -1.53
C LEU A 242 -10.55 5.70 -1.96
N SER A 243 -9.62 5.24 -1.15
CA SER A 243 -8.98 3.95 -1.33
C SER A 243 -8.63 3.33 0.02
N TRP A 244 -8.27 2.06 0.04
CA TRP A 244 -8.02 1.35 1.28
C TRP A 244 -6.77 0.48 1.25
N GLY A 245 -6.34 0.08 2.44
CA GLY A 245 -5.35 -0.95 2.65
C GLY A 245 -5.55 -1.59 4.01
N PHE A 246 -4.88 -2.70 4.25
CA PHE A 246 -4.90 -3.38 5.55
C PHE A 246 -3.46 -3.67 5.94
N ASP A 247 -3.09 -3.25 7.15
CA ASP A 247 -1.71 -3.39 7.61
C ASP A 247 -1.36 -4.86 7.81
N PRO A 248 -0.13 -5.27 7.45
CA PRO A 248 0.30 -6.63 7.72
C PRO A 248 0.27 -6.90 9.24
N PRO A 249 -0.10 -8.12 9.67
CA PRO A 249 -0.11 -8.51 11.08
C PRO A 249 1.23 -8.24 11.78
N ALA A 250 1.17 -7.97 13.08
CA ALA A 250 2.38 -7.75 13.86
C ALA A 250 3.27 -9.00 13.84
N GLY A 251 4.55 -8.84 13.46
CA GLY A 251 5.52 -9.93 13.41
C GLY A 251 5.76 -10.51 12.01
N VAL A 252 4.97 -10.14 11.00
CA VAL A 252 5.29 -10.48 9.61
C VAL A 252 6.55 -9.70 9.20
N ASN A 253 7.63 -10.47 9.01
CA ASN A 253 8.97 -10.14 8.53
C ASN A 253 9.29 -8.65 8.34
N ARG A 254 10.11 -8.07 9.25
CA ARG A 254 10.61 -6.68 9.20
C ARG A 254 11.75 -6.49 8.18
N ALA A 255 11.87 -7.39 7.20
CA ALA A 255 12.88 -7.34 6.16
C ALA A 255 12.49 -6.23 5.15
N GLY A 256 12.78 -5.00 5.53
CA GLY A 256 12.43 -3.80 4.78
C GLY A 256 13.26 -2.62 5.24
N VAL A 257 13.43 -1.66 4.35
CA VAL A 257 14.24 -0.45 4.59
C VAL A 257 13.53 0.50 5.56
N PHE A 258 12.20 0.49 5.49
CA PHE A 258 11.32 1.18 6.42
C PHE A 258 10.66 0.14 7.34
N PRO A 259 10.28 0.50 8.57
CA PRO A 259 9.48 -0.38 9.40
C PRO A 259 8.18 -0.76 8.68
N ASP A 260 8.00 -2.06 8.40
CA ASP A 260 6.84 -2.66 7.71
C ASP A 260 5.56 -2.63 8.57
N ARG A 261 5.18 -1.44 9.05
CA ARG A 261 3.97 -1.22 9.88
C ARG A 261 2.84 -0.58 9.10
N SER A 262 2.98 -0.44 7.79
CA SER A 262 1.97 0.15 6.94
C SER A 262 1.87 -0.62 5.64
N TRP A 263 0.66 -0.98 5.22
CA TRP A 263 0.35 -1.63 3.94
C TRP A 263 1.22 -1.14 2.78
N ARG A 264 1.13 0.17 2.47
CA ARG A 264 1.89 0.76 1.36
C ARG A 264 3.40 0.64 1.50
N ILE A 265 3.94 0.76 2.71
CA ILE A 265 5.39 0.64 2.95
C ILE A 265 5.83 -0.79 2.70
N TRP A 266 5.12 -1.75 3.30
CA TRP A 266 5.36 -3.18 3.16
C TRP A 266 5.35 -3.62 1.69
N LEU A 267 4.36 -3.13 0.94
CA LEU A 267 4.23 -3.42 -0.49
C LEU A 267 5.33 -2.74 -1.32
N CYS A 268 5.63 -1.45 -1.06
CA CYS A 268 6.70 -0.74 -1.77
C CYS A 268 8.07 -1.38 -1.54
N ASN A 269 8.36 -1.88 -0.34
CA ASN A 269 9.60 -2.59 -0.04
C ASN A 269 9.73 -3.89 -0.88
N ARG A 270 8.65 -4.67 -0.99
CA ARG A 270 8.63 -5.92 -1.79
C ARG A 270 8.77 -5.66 -3.28
N LEU A 271 8.01 -4.69 -3.80
CA LEU A 271 8.09 -4.30 -5.21
C LEU A 271 9.49 -3.77 -5.57
N ALA A 272 10.08 -2.94 -4.71
CA ALA A 272 11.43 -2.43 -4.91
C ALA A 272 12.48 -3.55 -4.90
N SER A 273 12.41 -4.48 -3.94
CA SER A 273 13.31 -5.63 -3.88
C SER A 273 13.23 -6.47 -5.15
N ALA A 274 12.02 -6.80 -5.61
CA ALA A 274 11.84 -7.58 -6.82
C ALA A 274 12.37 -6.87 -8.08
N ILE A 275 12.10 -5.57 -8.24
CA ILE A 275 12.63 -4.80 -9.36
C ILE A 275 14.16 -4.77 -9.34
N ALA A 276 14.78 -4.54 -8.19
CA ALA A 276 16.23 -4.43 -8.05
C ALA A 276 16.96 -5.78 -8.22
N GLU A 277 16.30 -6.89 -7.90
CA GLU A 277 16.84 -8.25 -8.05
C GLU A 277 16.67 -8.80 -9.48
N THR A 278 15.85 -8.14 -10.32
CA THR A 278 15.61 -8.62 -11.68
C THR A 278 16.84 -8.37 -12.56
N PRO A 279 17.38 -9.40 -13.27
CA PRO A 279 18.47 -9.23 -14.21
C PRO A 279 18.15 -8.23 -15.33
N ALA A 280 19.19 -7.59 -15.88
CA ALA A 280 19.03 -6.70 -17.02
C ALA A 280 18.43 -7.45 -18.22
N GLY A 281 17.38 -6.90 -18.83
CA GLY A 281 16.68 -7.50 -19.98
C GLY A 281 15.49 -8.39 -19.60
N ALA A 282 15.34 -8.77 -18.34
CA ALA A 282 14.13 -9.44 -17.84
C ALA A 282 13.00 -8.44 -17.51
N ASP A 283 11.77 -8.93 -17.49
CA ASP A 283 10.58 -8.13 -17.19
C ASP A 283 10.41 -7.92 -15.67
N ALA A 284 11.07 -6.88 -15.16
CA ALA A 284 11.07 -6.54 -13.74
C ALA A 284 9.68 -6.22 -13.17
N ILE A 285 8.77 -5.66 -13.98
CA ILE A 285 7.41 -5.38 -13.53
C ILE A 285 6.65 -6.69 -13.38
N ARG A 286 6.71 -7.57 -14.38
CA ARG A 286 6.08 -8.88 -14.29
C ARG A 286 6.59 -9.67 -13.09
N PHE A 287 7.91 -9.70 -12.86
CA PHE A 287 8.47 -10.38 -11.69
C PHE A 287 7.98 -9.77 -10.37
N ALA A 288 7.98 -8.44 -10.26
CA ALA A 288 7.51 -7.76 -9.05
C ALA A 288 6.03 -8.03 -8.75
N LEU A 289 5.17 -8.00 -9.76
CA LEU A 289 3.75 -8.31 -9.61
C LEU A 289 3.54 -9.79 -9.24
N THR A 290 4.30 -10.70 -9.85
CA THR A 290 4.22 -12.13 -9.56
C THR A 290 4.61 -12.43 -8.11
N ARG A 291 5.68 -11.79 -7.62
CA ARG A 291 6.10 -11.89 -6.22
C ARG A 291 5.11 -11.26 -5.25
N ALA A 292 4.51 -10.13 -5.61
CA ALA A 292 3.46 -9.53 -4.79
C ALA A 292 2.25 -10.49 -4.69
N ALA A 293 1.81 -11.07 -5.80
CA ALA A 293 0.72 -12.04 -5.82
C ALA A 293 1.01 -13.28 -4.97
N ALA A 294 2.22 -13.85 -5.09
CA ALA A 294 2.66 -14.97 -4.25
C ALA A 294 2.72 -14.60 -2.75
N ALA A 295 2.91 -13.32 -2.42
CA ALA A 295 2.87 -12.79 -1.06
C ALA A 295 1.45 -12.42 -0.58
N GLY A 296 0.39 -12.86 -1.27
CA GLY A 296 -0.99 -12.63 -0.88
C GLY A 296 -1.51 -11.24 -1.25
N VAL A 297 -1.00 -10.62 -2.31
CA VAL A 297 -1.51 -9.34 -2.83
C VAL A 297 -2.37 -9.59 -4.08
N ASP A 298 -3.62 -9.16 -4.04
CA ASP A 298 -4.41 -9.02 -5.26
C ASP A 298 -3.89 -7.82 -6.04
N THR A 299 -3.10 -8.06 -7.08
CA THR A 299 -2.52 -6.98 -7.92
C THR A 299 -3.53 -6.37 -8.90
N ALA A 300 -4.70 -6.99 -9.08
CA ALA A 300 -5.81 -6.37 -9.83
C ALA A 300 -6.48 -5.28 -8.99
N HIS A 301 -6.62 -5.52 -7.69
CA HIS A 301 -7.29 -4.60 -6.78
C HIS A 301 -6.35 -3.87 -5.83
N TRP A 302 -5.04 -4.12 -5.89
CA TRP A 302 -4.02 -3.54 -5.01
C TRP A 302 -4.35 -3.66 -3.52
N ALA A 303 -4.89 -4.82 -3.14
CA ALA A 303 -5.40 -5.15 -1.83
C ALA A 303 -4.82 -6.48 -1.32
N PRO A 304 -4.80 -6.75 -0.02
CA PRO A 304 -4.48 -8.09 0.47
C PRO A 304 -5.55 -9.09 0.07
N VAL A 305 -5.12 -10.29 -0.31
CA VAL A 305 -5.97 -11.47 -0.41
C VAL A 305 -6.28 -11.90 1.03
N VAL A 306 -7.48 -11.61 1.48
CA VAL A 306 -7.94 -12.08 2.80
C VAL A 306 -8.43 -13.50 2.60
N SER A 307 -7.69 -14.48 3.13
CA SER A 307 -8.18 -15.86 3.21
C SER A 307 -9.38 -15.87 4.17
N SER A 308 -10.55 -16.20 3.63
CA SER A 308 -11.78 -16.44 4.39
C SER A 308 -11.72 -17.72 5.19
#